data_AF-A0AAN9K5C6-F1
#
_entry.id   AF-A0AAN9K5C6-F1
#
_cell.length_a   1.000
_cell.length_b   1.000
_cell.length_c   1.000
_cell.angle_alpha   90.00
_cell.angle_beta   90.00
_cell.angle_gamma   90.00
#
_symmetry.space_group_name_H-M   'P 1'
#
loop_
_entity.id
_entity.type
_entity.pdbx_description
1 polymer ?
#
loop_
_entity_poly.entity_id
_entity_poly.type
_entity_poly.pdbx_seq_one_letter_code
_entity_poly.pdbx_strand_id
1 'polypeptide(L)'
;MHPPNQASQLWQNQFPEGQTAEWVTLEYSSPVPSIDDWIGVFSPANFSASTCPEENRRVFPPLLCSAPIKYQYATYSNPHNEVTGKGFLKLQLINQRSDFSFALFSGGLSNPKLVAVSNKIAFANPYAPVYPRLALGKTWNEMTVTWTSGYGISDAEPFVQWGPKGEDHTHSSAVTLTFTRDSLCGAPASTVGWRDPGYIHTSYLKDLWPNRMHVISSLVLVVLYDYKIGNKLYNDTYIWSGNYQFRAPPFPGQKSLQRVVIFGDMGKEEVDGSNEYNNFQHGSINTTQQLIRDLENIDMVLHIGDICYANGYLSQWDQLHQLCLT
;
A
#
# COMPACT_ATOMS: atom_id res chain seq x y z
N MET A 1 1.22 -37.75 -16.60
CA MET A 1 1.30 -36.39 -16.03
C MET A 1 0.45 -36.38 -14.78
N HIS A 2 1.07 -36.46 -13.61
CA HIS A 2 0.35 -36.29 -12.35
C HIS A 2 0.03 -34.80 -12.16
N PRO A 3 -1.18 -34.43 -11.71
CA PRO A 3 -1.45 -33.05 -11.33
C PRO A 3 -0.52 -32.67 -10.15
N PRO A 4 -0.02 -31.43 -10.09
CA PRO A 4 0.78 -30.99 -8.95
C PRO A 4 -0.06 -31.14 -7.66
N ASN A 5 0.48 -31.88 -6.70
CA ASN A 5 -0.12 -32.10 -5.39
C ASN A 5 -0.41 -30.73 -4.73
N GLN A 6 -1.67 -30.48 -4.37
CA GLN A 6 -2.06 -29.31 -3.57
C GLN A 6 -1.38 -29.40 -2.20
N ALA A 7 -0.30 -28.64 -1.98
CA ALA A 7 0.47 -28.65 -0.74
C ALA A 7 0.56 -27.26 -0.06
N SER A 8 -0.49 -26.45 -0.21
CA SER A 8 -0.71 -25.27 0.64
C SER A 8 -2.21 -25.00 0.76
N GLN A 9 -2.79 -25.29 1.92
CA GLN A 9 -4.15 -24.88 2.26
C GLN A 9 -4.06 -23.60 3.08
N LEU A 10 -4.66 -22.53 2.56
CA LEU A 10 -4.89 -21.31 3.31
C LEU A 10 -6.17 -21.44 4.13
N TRP A 11 -6.14 -20.98 5.37
CA TRP A 11 -7.33 -20.86 6.22
C TRP A 11 -7.74 -19.39 6.37
N GLN A 12 -8.20 -18.77 5.28
CA GLN A 12 -9.07 -17.60 5.33
C GLN A 12 -9.74 -17.40 3.95
N ASN A 13 -11.03 -17.69 3.87
CA ASN A 13 -11.74 -17.70 2.59
C ASN A 13 -12.28 -16.32 2.17
N GLN A 14 -12.40 -15.36 3.10
CA GLN A 14 -12.91 -14.02 2.82
C GLN A 14 -12.31 -12.98 3.79
N PHE A 15 -11.87 -11.85 3.25
CA PHE A 15 -11.46 -10.68 4.02
C PHE A 15 -12.69 -9.88 4.46
N PRO A 16 -12.74 -9.34 5.69
CA PRO A 16 -13.85 -8.50 6.13
C PRO A 16 -14.01 -7.25 5.27
N GLU A 17 -15.26 -6.77 5.12
CA GLU A 17 -15.54 -5.52 4.40
C GLU A 17 -14.89 -4.31 5.09
N GLY A 18 -14.40 -3.37 4.28
CA GLY A 18 -13.87 -2.09 4.76
C GLY A 18 -12.43 -2.11 5.27
N GLN A 19 -11.77 -3.27 5.36
CA GLN A 19 -10.36 -3.35 5.75
C GLN A 19 -9.42 -3.09 4.56
N THR A 20 -8.34 -2.34 4.82
CA THR A 20 -7.28 -2.06 3.84
C THR A 20 -6.01 -2.89 4.05
N ALA A 21 -5.94 -3.63 5.16
CA ALA A 21 -4.90 -4.60 5.46
C ALA A 21 -5.46 -5.72 6.36
N GLU A 22 -4.94 -6.94 6.23
CA GLU A 22 -5.43 -8.11 6.98
C GLU A 22 -4.35 -9.19 7.08
N TRP A 23 -4.35 -9.92 8.20
CA TRP A 23 -3.45 -11.04 8.43
C TRP A 23 -3.97 -12.32 7.77
N VAL A 24 -3.08 -13.05 7.11
CA VAL A 24 -3.37 -14.34 6.48
C VAL A 24 -2.42 -15.39 7.05
N THR A 25 -2.97 -16.56 7.40
CA THR A 25 -2.17 -17.72 7.82
C THR A 25 -2.02 -18.71 6.67
N LEU A 26 -0.79 -18.94 6.25
CA LEU A 26 -0.39 -19.93 5.26
C LEU A 26 0.07 -21.20 5.96
N GLU A 27 -0.51 -22.34 5.62
CA GLU A 27 0.07 -23.65 5.93
C GLU A 27 0.60 -24.27 4.64
N TYR A 28 1.76 -24.91 4.72
CA TYR A 28 2.41 -25.49 3.56
C TYR A 28 3.19 -26.75 3.92
N SER A 29 3.40 -27.59 2.91
CA SER A 29 4.24 -28.77 3.04
C SER A 29 5.18 -28.92 1.85
N SER A 30 6.47 -29.09 2.13
CA SER A 30 7.52 -29.38 1.14
C SER A 30 7.82 -30.88 1.16
N PRO A 31 7.73 -31.60 0.03
CA PRO A 31 8.05 -33.04 -0.01
C PRO A 31 9.56 -33.29 0.18
N VAL A 32 10.39 -32.32 -0.15
CA VAL A 32 11.85 -32.36 0.03
C VAL A 32 12.25 -31.00 0.64
N PRO A 33 12.12 -30.85 1.97
CA PRO A 33 12.39 -29.58 2.62
C PRO A 33 13.85 -29.18 2.51
N SER A 34 14.06 -27.89 2.32
CA SER A 34 15.39 -27.29 2.33
C SER A 34 15.36 -25.96 3.08
N ILE A 35 16.53 -25.57 3.61
CA ILE A 35 16.70 -24.32 4.36
C ILE A 35 16.47 -23.09 3.48
N ASP A 36 16.63 -23.27 2.17
CA ASP A 36 16.45 -22.26 1.13
C ASP A 36 15.07 -22.32 0.45
N ASP A 37 14.14 -23.15 0.96
CA ASP A 37 12.74 -23.11 0.55
C ASP A 37 12.11 -21.78 0.98
N TRP A 38 11.30 -21.19 0.10
CA TRP A 38 10.70 -19.87 0.32
C TRP A 38 9.32 -19.76 -0.30
N ILE A 39 8.53 -18.83 0.23
CA ILE A 39 7.15 -18.58 -0.19
C ILE A 39 7.08 -17.17 -0.77
N GLY A 40 6.65 -17.07 -2.02
CA GLY A 40 6.36 -15.79 -2.69
C GLY A 40 4.88 -15.46 -2.63
N VAL A 41 4.57 -14.19 -2.37
CA VAL A 41 3.23 -13.62 -2.47
C VAL A 41 3.08 -12.96 -3.83
N PHE A 42 2.07 -13.32 -4.62
CA PHE A 42 1.85 -12.78 -5.96
C PHE A 42 0.50 -12.11 -6.07
N SER A 43 0.47 -10.91 -6.66
CA SER A 43 -0.74 -10.19 -7.02
C SER A 43 -0.52 -9.44 -8.33
N PRO A 44 -1.20 -9.79 -9.43
CA PRO A 44 -2.33 -10.73 -9.51
C PRO A 44 -2.00 -12.19 -9.17
N ALA A 45 -3.01 -12.97 -8.79
CA ALA A 45 -2.85 -14.38 -8.43
C ALA A 45 -2.44 -15.28 -9.61
N ASN A 46 -2.64 -14.81 -10.84
CA ASN A 46 -2.14 -15.48 -12.04
C ASN A 46 -0.74 -14.95 -12.39
N PHE A 47 0.29 -15.58 -11.85
CA PHE A 47 1.69 -15.16 -12.02
C PHE A 47 2.46 -16.13 -12.93
N SER A 48 3.54 -15.64 -13.54
CA SER A 48 4.49 -16.46 -14.28
C SER A 48 5.70 -16.80 -13.40
N ALA A 49 5.86 -18.09 -13.12
CA ALA A 49 7.02 -18.65 -12.43
C ALA A 49 8.22 -18.87 -13.37
N SER A 50 8.11 -18.51 -14.66
CA SER A 50 9.22 -18.62 -15.61
C SER A 50 10.37 -17.71 -15.21
N THR A 51 11.59 -18.12 -15.54
CA THR A 51 12.78 -17.30 -15.33
C THR A 51 12.85 -16.19 -16.37
N CYS A 52 12.97 -14.94 -15.90
CA CYS A 52 13.27 -13.80 -16.75
C CYS A 52 14.72 -13.34 -16.46
N PRO A 53 15.60 -13.25 -17.47
CA PRO A 53 17.01 -13.01 -17.25
C PRO A 53 17.28 -11.61 -16.65
N GLU A 54 18.40 -11.47 -15.95
CA GLU A 54 18.89 -10.17 -15.49
C GLU A 54 19.22 -9.29 -16.70
N GLU A 55 18.52 -8.17 -16.83
CA GLU A 55 18.72 -7.21 -17.93
C GLU A 55 19.71 -6.09 -17.53
N ASN A 56 19.78 -5.75 -16.24
CA ASN A 56 20.67 -4.73 -15.69
C ASN A 56 20.78 -4.87 -14.16
N ARG A 57 21.68 -4.10 -13.52
CA ARG A 57 21.96 -4.14 -12.08
C ARG A 57 20.77 -3.90 -11.13
N ARG A 58 19.62 -3.41 -11.64
CA ARG A 58 18.38 -3.20 -10.87
C ARG A 58 17.40 -4.37 -10.99
N VAL A 59 17.70 -5.35 -11.84
CA VAL A 59 16.95 -6.60 -11.98
C VAL A 59 17.76 -7.69 -11.29
N PHE A 60 17.35 -8.10 -10.11
CA PHE A 60 18.10 -9.06 -9.28
C PHE A 60 17.19 -10.17 -8.74
N PRO A 61 17.74 -11.25 -8.15
CA PRO A 61 16.96 -12.36 -7.64
C PRO A 61 15.86 -11.96 -6.64
N PRO A 62 14.72 -12.69 -6.61
CA PRO A 62 14.41 -13.83 -7.47
C PRO A 62 14.06 -13.41 -8.90
N LEU A 63 14.67 -14.07 -9.90
CA LEU A 63 14.55 -13.71 -11.32
C LEU A 63 13.31 -14.33 -11.98
N LEU A 64 12.13 -13.98 -11.47
CA LEU A 64 10.84 -14.44 -11.98
C LEU A 64 10.24 -13.43 -12.96
N CYS A 65 9.53 -13.90 -13.98
CA CYS A 65 8.83 -13.03 -14.94
C CYS A 65 7.65 -12.27 -14.33
N SER A 66 7.14 -12.73 -13.19
CA SER A 66 6.27 -11.94 -12.31
C SER A 66 6.99 -11.72 -10.99
N ALA A 67 7.36 -10.48 -10.69
CA ALA A 67 7.92 -10.15 -9.40
C ALA A 67 6.89 -10.44 -8.28
N PRO A 68 7.25 -11.21 -7.23
CA PRO A 68 6.40 -11.30 -6.05
C PRO A 68 6.26 -9.92 -5.39
N ILE A 69 5.11 -9.68 -4.76
CA ILE A 69 4.86 -8.52 -3.90
C ILE A 69 5.88 -8.49 -2.76
N LYS A 70 6.04 -9.65 -2.13
CA LYS A 70 6.98 -9.95 -1.06
C LYS A 70 7.21 -11.45 -0.96
N TYR A 71 8.19 -11.87 -0.19
CA TYR A 71 8.52 -13.28 0.00
C TYR A 71 9.14 -13.54 1.37
N GLN A 72 9.11 -14.79 1.83
CA GLN A 72 9.72 -15.17 3.09
C GLN A 72 10.22 -16.61 3.04
N TYR A 73 11.30 -16.91 3.76
CA TYR A 73 11.79 -18.28 3.90
C TYR A 73 10.79 -19.16 4.67
N ALA A 74 10.67 -20.41 4.24
CA ALA A 74 9.86 -21.44 4.89
C ALA A 74 10.30 -21.72 6.34
N THR A 75 11.53 -21.38 6.71
CA THR A 75 12.06 -21.59 8.07
C THR A 75 11.74 -20.44 9.03
N TYR A 76 11.20 -19.31 8.56
CA TYR A 76 11.07 -18.07 9.34
C TYR A 76 10.31 -18.23 10.65
N SER A 77 9.11 -18.81 10.62
CA SER A 77 8.30 -19.04 11.84
C SER A 77 8.49 -20.42 12.46
N ASN A 78 9.19 -21.34 11.78
CA ASN A 78 9.43 -22.69 12.24
C ASN A 78 10.87 -23.14 11.88
N PRO A 79 11.84 -22.96 12.78
CA PRO A 79 13.23 -23.34 12.54
C PRO A 79 13.45 -24.84 12.32
N HIS A 80 12.47 -25.71 12.63
CA HIS A 80 12.57 -27.16 12.44
C HIS A 80 11.92 -27.66 11.14
N ASN A 81 11.49 -26.75 10.26
CA ASN A 81 10.86 -27.09 8.98
C ASN A 81 11.77 -27.93 8.08
N GLU A 82 13.08 -27.73 8.17
CA GLU A 82 14.11 -28.49 7.44
C GLU A 82 14.02 -30.00 7.66
N VAL A 83 13.42 -30.43 8.78
CA VAL A 83 13.25 -31.85 9.15
C VAL A 83 11.83 -32.35 8.85
N THR A 84 10.81 -31.52 9.08
CA THR A 84 9.40 -31.95 8.99
C THR A 84 8.79 -31.73 7.61
N GLY A 85 9.32 -30.79 6.83
CA GLY A 85 8.71 -30.31 5.59
C GLY A 85 7.31 -29.77 5.76
N LYS A 86 6.99 -29.25 6.95
CA LYS A 86 5.70 -28.63 7.29
C LYS A 86 5.93 -27.37 8.10
N GLY A 87 5.23 -26.32 7.72
CA GLY A 87 5.31 -25.05 8.42
C GLY A 87 4.07 -24.20 8.20
N PHE A 88 4.08 -23.06 8.87
CA PHE A 88 3.11 -22.00 8.62
C PHE A 88 3.80 -20.64 8.60
N LEU A 89 3.18 -19.65 7.96
CA LEU A 89 3.57 -18.25 8.00
C LEU A 89 2.33 -17.39 8.27
N LYS A 90 2.51 -16.32 9.04
CA LYS A 90 1.50 -15.27 9.19
C LYS A 90 1.99 -14.05 8.44
N LEU A 91 1.25 -13.64 7.42
CA LEU A 91 1.60 -12.50 6.57
C LEU A 91 0.49 -11.46 6.63
N GLN A 92 0.83 -10.18 6.76
CA GLN A 92 -0.13 -9.10 6.63
C GLN A 92 -0.20 -8.66 5.16
N LEU A 93 -1.35 -8.79 4.52
CA LEU A 93 -1.57 -8.29 3.17
C LEU A 93 -2.23 -6.92 3.21
N ILE A 94 -2.02 -6.13 2.16
CA ILE A 94 -2.67 -4.83 1.97
C ILE A 94 -3.56 -4.87 0.73
N ASN A 95 -4.68 -4.14 0.74
CA ASN A 95 -5.59 -4.05 -0.40
C ASN A 95 -5.04 -3.08 -1.46
N GLN A 96 -4.21 -3.62 -2.33
CA GLN A 96 -3.60 -2.91 -3.45
C GLN A 96 -4.18 -3.36 -4.79
N ARG A 97 -5.50 -3.64 -4.84
CA ARG A 97 -6.21 -4.19 -6.01
C ARG A 97 -5.85 -5.65 -6.30
N SER A 98 -6.55 -6.24 -7.27
CA SER A 98 -6.38 -7.63 -7.73
C SER A 98 -6.52 -8.68 -6.61
N ASP A 99 -6.43 -9.94 -7.00
CA ASP A 99 -6.37 -11.10 -6.11
C ASP A 99 -4.91 -11.46 -5.77
N PHE A 100 -4.75 -12.43 -4.87
CA PHE A 100 -3.48 -12.95 -4.39
C PHE A 100 -3.41 -14.47 -4.55
N SER A 101 -2.21 -14.96 -4.86
CA SER A 101 -1.82 -16.36 -4.69
C SER A 101 -0.47 -16.43 -4.01
N PHE A 102 -0.17 -17.59 -3.43
CA PHE A 102 1.08 -17.86 -2.75
C PHE A 102 1.73 -19.07 -3.38
N ALA A 103 3.05 -19.04 -3.52
CA ALA A 103 3.77 -20.13 -4.14
C ALA A 103 5.00 -20.50 -3.34
N LEU A 104 5.14 -21.80 -3.08
CA LEU A 104 6.31 -22.40 -2.45
C LEU A 104 7.34 -22.71 -3.53
N PHE A 105 8.58 -22.30 -3.30
CA PHE A 105 9.73 -22.55 -4.16
C PHE A 105 10.84 -23.24 -3.37
N SER A 106 11.62 -24.06 -4.07
CA SER A 106 12.90 -24.60 -3.60
C SER A 106 14.07 -24.03 -4.39
N GLY A 107 15.31 -24.26 -3.93
CA GLY A 107 16.53 -23.82 -4.63
C GLY A 107 16.90 -22.36 -4.42
N GLY A 108 16.35 -21.75 -3.36
CA GLY A 108 16.65 -20.38 -2.95
C GLY A 108 16.15 -19.33 -3.95
N LEU A 109 16.51 -18.08 -3.69
CA LEU A 109 16.14 -16.95 -4.54
C LEU A 109 16.88 -16.97 -5.88
N SER A 110 18.09 -17.54 -5.93
CA SER A 110 18.93 -17.52 -7.13
C SER A 110 18.51 -18.54 -8.18
N ASN A 111 18.01 -19.73 -7.78
CA ASN A 111 17.59 -20.80 -8.69
C ASN A 111 16.20 -21.35 -8.32
N PRO A 112 15.16 -20.49 -8.26
CA PRO A 112 13.87 -20.87 -7.71
C PRO A 112 13.16 -21.90 -8.60
N LYS A 113 12.67 -22.97 -7.98
CA LYS A 113 11.85 -24.00 -8.61
C LYS A 113 10.49 -24.07 -7.94
N LEU A 114 9.44 -23.84 -8.72
CA LEU A 114 8.07 -23.88 -8.20
C LEU A 114 7.71 -25.28 -7.71
N VAL A 115 7.32 -25.39 -6.44
CA VAL A 115 6.92 -26.64 -5.78
C VAL A 115 5.40 -26.74 -5.69
N ALA A 116 4.74 -25.70 -5.19
CA ALA A 116 3.29 -25.67 -4.98
C ALA A 116 2.72 -24.26 -5.13
N VAL A 117 1.43 -24.16 -5.43
CA VAL A 117 0.65 -22.91 -5.49
C VAL A 117 -0.61 -23.06 -4.66
N SER A 118 -0.97 -22.03 -3.91
CA SER A 118 -2.17 -21.99 -3.09
C SER A 118 -3.45 -21.76 -3.90
N ASN A 119 -4.59 -21.83 -3.23
CA ASN A 119 -5.81 -21.20 -3.71
C ASN A 119 -5.64 -19.67 -3.82
N LYS A 120 -6.51 -19.06 -4.61
CA LYS A 120 -6.59 -17.61 -4.73
C LYS A 120 -7.39 -17.02 -3.57
N ILE A 121 -7.01 -15.84 -3.12
CA ILE A 121 -7.76 -15.04 -2.15
C ILE A 121 -7.82 -13.58 -2.62
N ALA A 122 -8.86 -12.85 -2.24
CA ALA A 122 -9.01 -11.44 -2.61
C ALA A 122 -9.78 -10.68 -1.54
N PHE A 123 -9.44 -9.40 -1.34
CA PHE A 123 -10.23 -8.50 -0.49
C PHE A 123 -11.69 -8.46 -0.98
N ALA A 124 -12.64 -8.21 -0.06
CA ALA A 124 -14.07 -8.17 -0.42
C ALA A 124 -14.37 -7.18 -1.56
N ASN A 125 -13.67 -6.03 -1.55
CA ASN A 125 -13.66 -5.08 -2.66
C ASN A 125 -12.21 -4.68 -2.98
N PRO A 126 -11.56 -5.36 -3.95
CA PRO A 126 -10.20 -5.01 -4.33
C PRO A 126 -10.09 -3.60 -4.93
N TYR A 127 -11.20 -3.03 -5.41
CA TYR A 127 -11.21 -1.72 -6.07
C TYR A 127 -11.52 -0.57 -5.11
N ALA A 128 -11.72 -0.87 -3.82
CA ALA A 128 -12.03 0.14 -2.80
C ALA A 128 -11.06 1.33 -2.85
N PRO A 129 -11.55 2.56 -2.60
CA PRO A 129 -10.68 3.72 -2.49
C PRO A 129 -9.84 3.62 -1.22
N VAL A 130 -8.51 3.64 -1.39
CA VAL A 130 -7.54 3.39 -0.32
C VAL A 130 -6.42 4.42 -0.34
N TYR A 131 -5.72 4.49 0.79
CA TYR A 131 -4.48 5.22 0.99
C TYR A 131 -4.54 6.73 0.69
N PRO A 132 -5.50 7.49 1.26
CA PRO A 132 -5.55 8.93 1.07
C PRO A 132 -4.32 9.60 1.68
N ARG A 133 -3.75 10.55 0.94
CA ARG A 133 -2.60 11.35 1.32
C ARG A 133 -2.88 12.82 1.06
N LEU A 134 -2.60 13.63 2.07
CA LEU A 134 -2.81 15.07 2.05
C LEU A 134 -1.58 15.79 1.53
N ALA A 135 -1.78 16.82 0.72
CA ALA A 135 -0.74 17.77 0.36
C ALA A 135 -1.33 19.18 0.26
N LEU A 136 -0.56 20.18 0.69
CA LEU A 136 -0.96 21.57 0.53
C LEU A 136 -1.18 21.89 -0.95
N GLY A 137 -2.26 22.61 -1.24
CA GLY A 137 -2.62 23.03 -2.58
C GLY A 137 -1.80 24.21 -3.07
N LYS A 138 -2.27 24.83 -4.16
CA LYS A 138 -1.59 25.97 -4.79
C LYS A 138 -1.69 27.26 -3.98
N THR A 139 -2.73 27.38 -3.16
CA THR A 139 -2.96 28.52 -2.26
C THR A 139 -2.98 28.05 -0.81
N TRP A 140 -2.74 28.97 0.12
CA TRP A 140 -2.67 28.63 1.55
C TRP A 140 -3.97 28.05 2.10
N ASN A 141 -5.12 28.34 1.48
CA ASN A 141 -6.44 27.87 1.88
C ASN A 141 -6.95 26.69 1.02
N GLU A 142 -6.04 25.93 0.42
CA GLU A 142 -6.34 24.74 -0.39
C GLU A 142 -5.59 23.52 0.18
N MET A 143 -6.30 22.41 0.35
CA MET A 143 -5.73 21.10 0.66
C MET A 143 -6.11 20.13 -0.45
N THR A 144 -5.17 19.29 -0.86
CA THR A 144 -5.45 18.21 -1.81
C THR A 144 -5.59 16.89 -1.07
N VAL A 145 -6.58 16.09 -1.47
CA VAL A 145 -6.73 14.70 -1.04
C VAL A 145 -6.45 13.84 -2.25
N THR A 146 -5.34 13.10 -2.21
CA THR A 146 -4.98 12.15 -3.27
C THR A 146 -5.14 10.72 -2.76
N TRP A 147 -5.74 9.81 -3.52
CA TRP A 147 -5.90 8.41 -3.12
C TRP A 147 -5.80 7.48 -4.33
N THR A 148 -5.78 6.17 -4.07
CA THR A 148 -5.73 5.14 -5.11
C THR A 148 -7.01 4.31 -5.09
N SER A 149 -7.54 3.92 -6.25
CA SER A 149 -8.65 2.96 -6.34
C SER A 149 -8.53 2.05 -7.58
N GLY A 150 -9.42 1.06 -7.68
CA GLY A 150 -9.55 0.24 -8.88
C GLY A 150 -10.58 0.76 -9.89
N TYR A 151 -11.26 1.88 -9.59
CA TYR A 151 -12.31 2.44 -10.43
C TYR A 151 -11.75 3.54 -11.34
N GLY A 152 -11.81 3.31 -12.65
CA GLY A 152 -11.52 4.34 -13.64
C GLY A 152 -12.69 5.31 -13.80
N ILE A 153 -12.48 6.36 -14.58
CA ILE A 153 -13.55 7.33 -14.92
C ILE A 153 -14.69 6.70 -15.73
N SER A 154 -14.47 5.54 -16.35
CA SER A 154 -15.51 4.75 -17.03
C SER A 154 -16.33 3.89 -16.09
N ASP A 155 -15.86 3.69 -14.85
CA ASP A 155 -16.47 2.80 -13.87
C ASP A 155 -17.22 3.58 -12.79
N ALA A 156 -16.66 4.72 -12.38
CA ALA A 156 -17.20 5.56 -11.31
C ALA A 156 -16.79 7.03 -11.44
N GLU A 157 -17.61 7.92 -10.86
CA GLU A 157 -17.25 9.32 -10.61
C GLU A 157 -16.56 9.43 -9.23
N PRO A 158 -15.26 9.75 -9.16
CA PRO A 158 -14.53 9.90 -7.90
C PRO A 158 -14.74 11.28 -7.29
N PHE A 159 -14.93 11.33 -5.98
CA PHE A 159 -15.14 12.58 -5.25
C PHE A 159 -14.74 12.46 -3.78
N VAL A 160 -14.65 13.62 -3.11
CA VAL A 160 -14.47 13.73 -1.67
C VAL A 160 -15.69 14.40 -1.07
N GLN A 161 -16.28 13.79 -0.05
CA GLN A 161 -17.22 14.48 0.84
C GLN A 161 -16.45 15.05 2.02
N TRP A 162 -16.60 16.35 2.30
CA TRP A 162 -15.83 17.00 3.35
C TRP A 162 -16.48 18.28 3.89
N GLY A 163 -16.09 18.70 5.08
CA GLY A 163 -16.54 19.95 5.69
C GLY A 163 -15.96 20.14 7.10
N PRO A 164 -16.20 21.29 7.75
CA PRO A 164 -15.83 21.49 9.14
C PRO A 164 -16.52 20.45 10.03
N LYS A 165 -15.78 19.91 11.00
CA LYS A 165 -16.28 18.88 11.90
C LYS A 165 -17.54 19.35 12.64
N GLY A 166 -18.63 18.62 12.49
CA GLY A 166 -19.94 18.94 13.09
C GLY A 166 -20.78 19.96 12.32
N GLU A 167 -20.36 20.35 11.12
CA GLU A 167 -21.12 21.21 10.20
C GLU A 167 -21.52 20.45 8.92
N ASP A 168 -22.22 21.13 8.02
CA ASP A 168 -22.63 20.54 6.74
C ASP A 168 -21.43 20.20 5.86
N HIS A 169 -21.50 19.05 5.19
CA HIS A 169 -20.47 18.59 4.26
C HIS A 169 -20.85 18.90 2.81
N THR A 170 -19.85 19.30 2.03
CA THR A 170 -19.95 19.46 0.59
C THR A 170 -19.27 18.30 -0.16
N HIS A 171 -19.48 18.22 -1.47
CA HIS A 171 -18.78 17.29 -2.35
C HIS A 171 -17.81 18.06 -3.26
N SER A 172 -16.64 17.48 -3.49
CA SER A 172 -15.66 17.99 -4.45
C SER A 172 -15.22 16.84 -5.35
N SER A 173 -15.42 16.99 -6.65
CA SER A 173 -14.96 16.02 -7.66
C SER A 173 -13.44 15.83 -7.60
N ALA A 174 -12.95 14.73 -8.16
CA ALA A 174 -11.52 14.49 -8.31
C ALA A 174 -11.09 14.33 -9.77
N VAL A 175 -9.88 14.78 -10.06
CA VAL A 175 -9.18 14.46 -11.31
C VAL A 175 -8.57 13.07 -11.17
N THR A 176 -8.65 12.25 -12.21
CA THR A 176 -8.10 10.89 -12.23
C THR A 176 -6.91 10.81 -13.18
N LEU A 177 -5.82 10.24 -12.70
CA LEU A 177 -4.60 9.95 -13.45
C LEU A 177 -4.23 8.47 -13.29
N THR A 178 -3.52 7.95 -14.28
CA THR A 178 -2.87 6.64 -14.22
C THR A 178 -1.69 6.64 -15.19
N PHE A 179 -0.91 5.57 -15.20
CA PHE A 179 0.15 5.32 -16.16
C PHE A 179 0.15 3.85 -16.54
N THR A 180 0.68 3.55 -17.71
CA THR A 180 0.73 2.17 -18.25
C THR A 180 2.17 1.67 -18.27
N ARG A 181 2.33 0.38 -18.54
CA ARG A 181 3.66 -0.25 -18.66
C ARG A 181 4.55 0.47 -19.66
N ASP A 182 3.97 0.87 -20.79
CA ASP A 182 4.69 1.54 -21.88
C ASP A 182 5.08 2.98 -21.55
N SER A 183 4.52 3.55 -20.48
CA SER A 183 4.92 4.86 -19.97
C SER A 183 6.26 4.82 -19.21
N LEU A 184 6.82 3.65 -18.94
CA LEU A 184 8.04 3.47 -18.14
C LEU A 184 9.28 3.29 -19.01
N CYS A 185 10.39 3.91 -18.59
CA CYS A 185 11.59 4.03 -19.43
C CYS A 185 12.44 2.76 -19.55
N GLY A 186 12.28 1.77 -18.66
CA GLY A 186 13.13 0.58 -18.67
C GLY A 186 12.94 -0.38 -17.50
N ALA A 187 13.67 -1.50 -17.54
CA ALA A 187 13.63 -2.55 -16.55
C ALA A 187 14.22 -2.13 -15.18
N PRO A 188 13.68 -2.62 -14.04
CA PRO A 188 12.58 -3.61 -13.97
C PRO A 188 11.18 -3.00 -14.16
N ALA A 189 11.05 -1.67 -14.16
CA ALA A 189 9.76 -0.97 -14.13
C ALA A 189 8.84 -1.33 -15.32
N SER A 190 9.38 -1.32 -16.53
CA SER A 190 8.63 -1.68 -17.75
C SER A 190 8.58 -3.19 -18.01
N THR A 191 9.28 -4.03 -17.23
CA THR A 191 9.38 -5.49 -17.44
C THR A 191 8.84 -6.29 -16.26
N VAL A 192 9.71 -6.91 -15.46
CA VAL A 192 9.36 -7.88 -14.41
C VAL A 192 8.75 -7.23 -13.17
N GLY A 193 9.09 -5.97 -12.90
CA GLY A 193 8.60 -5.20 -11.75
C GLY A 193 7.31 -4.43 -12.04
N TRP A 194 6.79 -4.49 -13.27
CA TRP A 194 5.52 -3.88 -13.62
C TRP A 194 4.38 -4.48 -12.79
N ARG A 195 3.61 -3.61 -12.16
CA ARG A 195 2.30 -3.91 -11.58
C ARG A 195 1.38 -2.74 -11.85
N ASP A 196 0.14 -3.04 -12.24
CA ASP A 196 -0.85 -2.02 -12.56
C ASP A 196 -1.14 -1.11 -11.34
N PRO A 197 -0.99 0.22 -11.45
CA PRO A 197 -1.16 1.16 -10.34
C PRO A 197 -2.64 1.44 -10.01
N GLY A 198 -3.59 0.93 -10.80
CA GLY A 198 -4.99 1.33 -10.74
C GLY A 198 -5.15 2.78 -11.18
N TYR A 199 -5.98 3.51 -10.44
CA TYR A 199 -6.28 4.91 -10.71
C TYR A 199 -5.95 5.76 -9.50
N ILE A 200 -5.22 6.86 -9.74
CA ILE A 200 -4.84 7.84 -8.74
C ILE A 200 -5.77 9.05 -8.91
N HIS A 201 -6.52 9.37 -7.87
CA HIS A 201 -7.48 10.47 -7.89
C HIS A 201 -6.99 11.59 -6.99
N THR A 202 -7.17 12.85 -7.40
CA THR A 202 -6.87 14.03 -6.58
C THR A 202 -8.06 14.98 -6.58
N SER A 203 -8.60 15.23 -5.39
CA SER A 203 -9.59 16.28 -5.14
C SER A 203 -8.97 17.51 -4.48
N TYR A 204 -9.56 18.67 -4.72
CA TYR A 204 -9.07 19.98 -4.25
C TYR A 204 -10.10 20.59 -3.31
N LEU A 205 -9.77 20.62 -2.02
CA LEU A 205 -10.60 21.15 -0.94
C LEU A 205 -10.21 22.61 -0.74
N LYS A 206 -11.03 23.53 -1.26
CA LYS A 206 -10.75 24.97 -1.36
C LYS A 206 -11.50 25.77 -0.32
N ASP A 207 -11.12 27.04 -0.18
CA ASP A 207 -11.76 27.98 0.73
C ASP A 207 -11.71 27.50 2.19
N LEU A 208 -10.60 26.87 2.55
CA LEU A 208 -10.34 26.43 3.93
C LEU A 208 -10.23 27.63 4.86
N TRP A 209 -10.82 27.51 6.04
CA TRP A 209 -10.77 28.55 7.04
C TRP A 209 -9.58 28.26 7.95
N PRO A 210 -8.59 29.17 8.02
CA PRO A 210 -7.47 29.01 8.93
C PRO A 210 -8.04 29.14 10.33
N ASN A 211 -7.98 28.08 11.14
CA ASN A 211 -8.30 28.09 12.57
C ASN A 211 -9.39 29.10 12.93
N ARG A 212 -10.64 28.88 12.48
CA ARG A 212 -11.76 29.83 12.66
C ARG A 212 -11.69 30.36 14.09
N MET A 213 -11.36 31.63 14.20
CA MET A 213 -11.17 32.34 15.45
C MET A 213 -12.57 32.57 16.05
N HIS A 214 -13.24 31.51 16.49
CA HIS A 214 -14.36 31.66 17.40
C HIS A 214 -13.76 32.05 18.75
N VAL A 215 -13.65 33.35 18.99
CA VAL A 215 -13.30 33.90 20.30
C VAL A 215 -14.50 33.66 21.22
N ILE A 216 -14.62 32.44 21.75
CA ILE A 216 -15.38 32.19 22.97
C ILE A 216 -14.33 32.20 24.07
N SER A 217 -14.15 33.35 24.73
CA SER A 217 -13.35 33.45 25.96
C SER A 217 -11.90 32.91 25.86
N SER A 218 -11.06 33.56 25.04
CA SER A 218 -9.59 33.37 25.04
C SER A 218 -9.06 32.00 24.55
N LEU A 219 -9.90 31.13 23.99
CA LEU A 219 -9.49 29.86 23.37
C LEU A 219 -9.38 30.00 21.85
N VAL A 220 -8.21 29.67 21.30
CA VAL A 220 -8.01 29.51 19.85
C VAL A 220 -8.55 28.13 19.46
N LEU A 221 -9.71 28.09 18.79
CA LEU A 221 -10.29 26.84 18.30
C LEU A 221 -9.59 26.43 16.99
N VAL A 222 -8.96 25.25 16.99
CA VAL A 222 -8.40 24.66 15.77
C VAL A 222 -9.55 23.99 15.01
N VAL A 223 -9.78 24.40 13.75
CA VAL A 223 -10.84 23.82 12.93
C VAL A 223 -10.35 22.50 12.34
N LEU A 224 -10.98 21.43 12.79
CA LEU A 224 -10.84 20.11 12.18
C LEU A 224 -11.84 20.00 11.02
N TYR A 225 -11.37 19.45 9.91
CA TYR A 225 -12.20 19.08 8.78
C TYR A 225 -12.36 17.57 8.74
N ASP A 226 -13.60 17.10 8.62
CA ASP A 226 -13.91 15.70 8.34
C ASP A 226 -13.91 15.50 6.83
N TYR A 227 -13.42 14.35 6.36
CA TYR A 227 -13.56 13.95 4.96
C TYR A 227 -13.71 12.44 4.77
N LYS A 228 -14.37 12.05 3.67
CA LYS A 228 -14.44 10.69 3.13
C LYS A 228 -14.14 10.72 1.64
N ILE A 229 -13.39 9.73 1.14
CA ILE A 229 -13.22 9.50 -0.28
C ILE A 229 -14.34 8.56 -0.77
N GLY A 230 -14.89 8.87 -1.94
CA GLY A 230 -16.04 8.16 -2.50
C GLY A 230 -15.91 7.93 -4.00
N ASN A 231 -16.48 6.83 -4.47
CA ASN A 231 -16.70 6.52 -5.88
C ASN A 231 -18.18 6.29 -6.10
N LYS A 232 -18.82 7.13 -6.92
CA LYS A 232 -20.21 6.93 -7.36
C LYS A 232 -20.21 6.08 -8.63
N LEU A 233 -20.62 4.82 -8.53
CA LEU A 233 -20.75 3.93 -9.69
C LEU A 233 -21.91 4.40 -10.59
N TYR A 234 -21.86 4.08 -11.87
CA TYR A 234 -22.92 4.42 -12.83
C TYR A 234 -24.27 3.70 -12.59
N ASN A 235 -24.30 2.73 -11.67
CA ASN A 235 -25.54 2.13 -11.16
C ASN A 235 -26.07 2.84 -9.90
N ASP A 236 -25.61 4.07 -9.64
CA ASP A 236 -25.92 4.90 -8.47
C ASP A 236 -25.53 4.33 -7.10
N THR A 237 -24.73 3.25 -7.08
CA THR A 237 -24.13 2.74 -5.83
C THR A 237 -22.92 3.59 -5.43
N TYR A 238 -22.83 3.93 -4.15
CA TYR A 238 -21.69 4.65 -3.61
C TYR A 238 -20.75 3.68 -2.87
N ILE A 239 -19.48 3.70 -3.26
CA ILE A 239 -18.40 3.02 -2.54
C ILE A 239 -17.67 4.09 -1.73
N TRP A 240 -17.63 3.92 -0.41
CA TRP A 240 -17.04 4.88 0.52
C TRP A 240 -15.83 4.30 1.25
N SER A 241 -14.90 5.17 1.62
CA SER A 241 -13.90 4.88 2.64
C SER A 241 -14.44 5.03 4.06
N GLY A 242 -13.57 4.76 5.04
CA GLY A 242 -13.72 5.29 6.40
C GLY A 242 -13.66 6.83 6.46
N ASN A 243 -13.91 7.35 7.66
CA ASN A 243 -13.77 8.78 7.98
C ASN A 243 -12.31 9.14 8.23
N TYR A 244 -11.89 10.30 7.71
CA TYR A 244 -10.59 10.89 7.97
C TYR A 244 -10.75 12.33 8.45
N GLN A 245 -9.68 12.86 9.05
CA GLN A 245 -9.66 14.21 9.59
C GLN A 245 -8.36 14.92 9.24
N PHE A 246 -8.41 16.24 9.09
CA PHE A 246 -7.21 17.08 9.01
C PHE A 246 -7.44 18.45 9.64
N ARG A 247 -6.34 19.12 9.96
CA ARG A 247 -6.33 20.53 10.38
C ARG A 247 -6.00 21.40 9.18
N ALA A 248 -6.79 22.43 8.92
CA ALA A 248 -6.45 23.38 7.87
C ALA A 248 -5.14 24.11 8.19
N PRO A 249 -4.30 24.40 7.18
CA PRO A 249 -3.05 25.13 7.39
C PRO A 249 -3.31 26.55 7.94
N PRO A 250 -2.34 27.13 8.67
CA PRO A 250 -2.41 28.53 9.08
C PRO A 250 -2.33 29.46 7.86
N PHE A 251 -2.86 30.68 7.99
CA PHE A 251 -2.62 31.70 6.97
C PHE A 251 -1.15 32.15 6.99
N PRO A 252 -0.56 32.57 5.85
CA PRO A 252 0.82 33.03 5.80
C PRO A 252 1.06 34.22 6.73
N GLY A 253 2.01 34.08 7.65
CA GLY A 253 2.31 35.09 8.67
C GLY A 253 1.51 34.97 9.97
N GLN A 254 0.65 33.95 10.12
CA GLN A 254 -0.06 33.69 11.38
C GLN A 254 0.93 33.45 12.52
N LYS A 255 0.75 34.18 13.62
CA LYS A 255 1.52 33.99 14.86
C LYS A 255 0.93 32.85 15.69
N SER A 256 1.39 31.63 15.45
CA SER A 256 1.05 30.43 16.23
C SER A 256 2.25 29.49 16.32
N LEU A 257 2.23 28.53 17.25
CA LEU A 257 3.18 27.42 17.21
C LEU A 257 2.91 26.58 15.94
N GLN A 258 3.95 26.27 15.19
CA GLN A 258 3.91 25.49 13.95
C GLN A 258 5.11 24.55 13.95
N ARG A 259 4.88 23.26 13.72
CA ARG A 259 5.88 22.20 13.90
C ARG A 259 5.97 21.37 12.62
N VAL A 260 7.16 21.39 12.02
CA VAL A 260 7.45 20.73 10.75
C VAL A 260 8.51 19.66 10.99
N VAL A 261 8.24 18.45 10.53
CA VAL A 261 9.23 17.36 10.53
C VAL A 261 9.76 17.18 9.11
N ILE A 262 11.08 17.01 8.99
CA ILE A 262 11.78 16.92 7.71
C ILE A 262 12.74 15.73 7.75
N PHE A 263 12.65 14.85 6.75
CA PHE A 263 13.56 13.72 6.58
C PHE A 263 13.62 13.29 5.11
N GLY A 264 14.70 12.60 4.72
CA GLY A 264 14.82 11.91 3.44
C GLY A 264 14.99 10.41 3.68
N ASP A 265 15.01 9.63 2.60
CA ASP A 265 15.57 8.27 2.60
C ASP A 265 14.86 7.29 3.57
N MET A 266 13.56 7.49 3.83
CA MET A 266 12.82 6.63 4.75
C MET A 266 12.64 5.23 4.18
N GLY A 267 12.29 5.14 2.89
CA GLY A 267 11.97 3.88 2.25
C GLY A 267 10.72 3.23 2.83
N LYS A 268 10.73 1.90 2.85
CA LYS A 268 9.65 1.06 3.37
C LYS A 268 10.22 -0.25 3.91
N GLU A 269 9.44 -0.95 4.72
CA GLU A 269 9.77 -2.28 5.22
C GLU A 269 8.47 -3.02 5.62
N GLU A 270 8.46 -4.34 5.55
CA GLU A 270 7.31 -5.17 5.87
C GLU A 270 7.14 -5.35 7.38
N VAL A 271 5.97 -4.93 7.92
CA VAL A 271 5.66 -5.03 9.35
C VAL A 271 5.52 -6.46 9.87
N ASP A 272 5.29 -7.44 8.98
CA ASP A 272 5.29 -8.86 9.32
C ASP A 272 6.68 -9.52 9.23
N GLY A 273 7.70 -8.73 8.88
CA GLY A 273 9.09 -9.17 8.73
C GLY A 273 9.38 -9.93 7.44
N SER A 274 8.45 -9.92 6.47
CA SER A 274 8.71 -10.46 5.13
C SER A 274 9.90 -9.78 4.45
N ASN A 275 10.53 -10.51 3.55
CA ASN A 275 11.52 -9.97 2.64
C ASN A 275 10.87 -9.54 1.32
N GLU A 276 11.59 -8.77 0.52
CA GLU A 276 11.09 -8.15 -0.71
C GLU A 276 12.24 -7.54 -1.51
N TYR A 277 11.98 -7.14 -2.75
CA TYR A 277 12.99 -6.40 -3.53
C TYR A 277 13.37 -5.10 -2.83
N ASN A 278 14.64 -4.71 -2.94
CA ASN A 278 15.15 -3.46 -2.37
C ASN A 278 14.91 -3.35 -0.85
N ASN A 279 14.91 -4.46 -0.10
CA ASN A 279 14.72 -4.47 1.34
C ASN A 279 16.01 -4.09 2.10
N PHE A 280 16.32 -2.79 2.15
CA PHE A 280 17.53 -2.26 2.82
C PHE A 280 17.26 -1.05 3.71
N GLN A 281 15.99 -0.76 4.04
CA GLN A 281 15.58 0.42 4.82
C GLN A 281 15.09 0.07 6.22
N HIS A 282 15.93 -0.59 7.02
CA HIS A 282 15.60 -1.08 8.37
C HIS A 282 15.21 0.00 9.41
N GLY A 283 15.35 1.27 9.05
CA GLY A 283 14.88 2.40 9.85
C GLY A 283 13.44 2.82 9.54
N SER A 284 12.85 2.34 8.45
CA SER A 284 11.57 2.85 7.91
C SER A 284 10.42 2.73 8.90
N ILE A 285 10.23 1.54 9.48
CA ILE A 285 9.15 1.29 10.44
C ILE A 285 9.37 2.12 11.70
N ASN A 286 10.59 2.22 12.21
CA ASN A 286 10.89 3.03 13.40
C ASN A 286 10.59 4.51 13.18
N THR A 287 11.02 5.08 12.05
CA THR A 287 10.74 6.47 11.69
C THR A 287 9.24 6.70 11.59
N THR A 288 8.52 5.84 10.87
CA THR A 288 7.06 5.91 10.73
C THR A 288 6.36 5.88 12.09
N GLN A 289 6.74 4.94 12.96
CA GLN A 289 6.16 4.82 14.30
C GLN A 289 6.43 6.04 15.19
N GLN A 290 7.60 6.66 15.12
CA GLN A 290 7.88 7.88 15.90
C GLN A 290 7.04 9.06 15.41
N LEU A 291 6.88 9.21 14.10
CA LEU A 291 6.00 10.25 13.52
C LEU A 291 4.55 10.07 13.98
N ILE A 292 4.05 8.83 14.00
CA ILE A 292 2.68 8.55 14.43
C ILE A 292 2.50 8.80 15.93
N ARG A 293 3.47 8.39 16.75
CA ARG A 293 3.44 8.63 18.20
C ARG A 293 3.41 10.12 18.55
N ASP A 294 4.06 10.96 17.75
CA ASP A 294 4.10 12.41 17.95
C ASP A 294 3.17 13.19 17.01
N LEU A 295 2.24 12.51 16.31
CA LEU A 295 1.42 13.12 15.26
C LEU A 295 0.56 14.30 15.74
N GLU A 296 0.11 14.27 17.00
CA GLU A 296 -0.62 15.39 17.61
C GLU A 296 0.24 16.68 17.67
N ASN A 297 1.56 16.50 17.68
CA ASN A 297 2.56 17.55 17.71
C ASN A 297 3.22 17.86 16.37
N ILE A 298 2.76 17.24 15.28
CA ILE A 298 3.31 17.46 13.94
C ILE A 298 2.22 18.09 13.08
N ASP A 299 2.52 19.28 12.54
CA ASP A 299 1.58 20.03 11.70
C ASP A 299 1.85 19.78 10.19
N MET A 300 3.09 19.41 9.84
CA MET A 300 3.49 19.09 8.46
C MET A 300 4.70 18.15 8.43
N VAL A 301 4.73 17.25 7.44
CA VAL A 301 5.87 16.40 7.13
C VAL A 301 6.42 16.75 5.75
N LEU A 302 7.74 16.88 5.63
CA LEU A 302 8.47 17.03 4.38
C LEU A 302 9.39 15.82 4.18
N HIS A 303 8.99 14.89 3.31
CA HIS A 303 9.84 13.80 2.84
C HIS A 303 10.62 14.26 1.61
N ILE A 304 11.91 14.57 1.80
CA ILE A 304 12.73 15.32 0.82
C ILE A 304 13.52 14.44 -0.16
N GLY A 305 12.86 13.44 -0.73
CA GLY A 305 13.47 12.53 -1.73
C GLY A 305 13.76 11.14 -1.19
N ASP A 306 14.11 10.22 -2.10
CA ASP A 306 14.35 8.81 -1.81
C ASP A 306 13.21 8.15 -1.02
N ILE A 307 12.05 8.10 -1.71
CA ILE A 307 10.74 7.89 -1.11
C ILE A 307 10.52 6.44 -0.65
N CYS A 308 10.40 5.47 -1.56
CA CYS A 308 10.11 4.07 -1.24
C CYS A 308 11.17 3.07 -1.71
N TYR A 309 12.19 3.53 -2.45
CA TYR A 309 13.18 2.68 -3.12
C TYR A 309 12.58 1.54 -3.98
N ALA A 310 11.37 1.73 -4.51
CA ALA A 310 10.73 0.76 -5.42
C ALA A 310 11.67 0.36 -6.57
N ASN A 311 12.43 1.33 -7.10
CA ASN A 311 13.45 1.14 -8.14
C ASN A 311 12.96 0.31 -9.34
N GLY A 312 11.65 0.37 -9.62
CA GLY A 312 10.96 -0.32 -10.70
C GLY A 312 10.16 -1.57 -10.29
N TYR A 313 10.18 -2.00 -9.03
CA TYR A 313 9.23 -2.99 -8.50
C TYR A 313 8.00 -2.26 -7.95
N LEU A 314 6.99 -2.07 -8.81
CA LEU A 314 5.98 -1.04 -8.61
C LEU A 314 4.96 -1.31 -7.50
N SER A 315 4.81 -2.57 -7.07
CA SER A 315 3.95 -2.92 -5.92
C SER A 315 4.29 -2.12 -4.66
N GLN A 316 5.54 -1.72 -4.52
CA GLN A 316 6.08 -1.07 -3.33
C GLN A 316 5.59 0.37 -3.15
N TRP A 317 5.02 0.99 -4.19
CA TRP A 317 4.38 2.30 -4.07
C TRP A 317 3.11 2.24 -3.22
N ASP A 318 2.24 1.25 -3.44
CA ASP A 318 1.04 1.07 -2.60
C ASP A 318 1.42 0.70 -1.17
N GLN A 319 2.47 -0.11 -1.00
CA GLN A 319 3.02 -0.48 0.32
C GLN A 319 3.46 0.75 1.12
N LEU A 320 4.20 1.69 0.51
CA LEU A 320 4.55 2.93 1.18
C LEU A 320 3.30 3.75 1.54
N HIS A 321 2.35 3.90 0.60
CA HIS A 321 1.15 4.69 0.87
C HIS A 321 0.34 4.12 2.05
N GLN A 322 0.27 2.79 2.19
CA GLN A 322 -0.34 2.14 3.35
C GLN A 322 0.50 2.34 4.62
N LEU A 323 1.83 2.20 4.55
CA LEU A 323 2.72 2.35 5.71
C LEU A 323 2.58 3.75 6.34
N CYS A 324 2.43 4.80 5.52
CA CYS A 324 2.24 6.16 6.02
C CYS A 324 0.86 6.43 6.67
N LEU A 325 -0.04 5.45 6.73
CA LEU A 325 -1.35 5.54 7.38
C LEU A 325 -1.50 4.71 8.66
N THR A 326 -0.54 3.82 8.95
CA THR A 326 -0.61 2.83 10.05
C THR A 326 0.40 3.11 11.13
#